data_AF-A0A959QDG9-F1
#
_entry.id   AF-A0A959QDG9-F1
#
_cell.length_a   1.000
_cell.length_b   1.000
_cell.length_c   1.000
_cell.angle_alpha   90.00
_cell.angle_beta   90.00
_cell.angle_gamma   90.00
#
_symmetry.space_group_name_H-M   'P 1'
#
loop_
_entity.id
_entity.type
_entity.pdbx_description
1 polymer ?
#
loop_
_entity_poly.entity_id
_entity_poly.type
_entity_poly.pdbx_seq_one_letter_code
_entity_poly.pdbx_strand_id
1 'polypeptide(L)' 'GMRGVVASASYEARQYGVRSAMPSVTAKRLCPELIFVKSRFEVYRQVSGQIRDIFLEYTDLVEPLS' A
#
# COMPACT_ATOMS: atom_id res chain seq x y z
N GLY A 1 -4.21 0.40 -14.62
CA GLY A 1 -3.94 0.04 -16.02
C GLY A 1 -3.51 -1.41 -16.08
N MET A 2 -3.92 -2.17 -17.09
CA MET A 2 -3.67 -3.62 -17.21
C MET A 2 -2.19 -4.05 -17.27
N ARG A 3 -1.24 -3.10 -17.31
CA ARG A 3 0.21 -3.36 -17.33
C ARG A 3 0.93 -3.00 -16.01
N GLY A 4 0.19 -2.72 -14.95
CA GLY A 4 0.74 -2.38 -13.64
C GLY A 4 0.97 -3.59 -12.73
N VAL A 5 1.60 -3.32 -11.60
CA VAL A 5 1.69 -4.24 -10.46
C VAL A 5 0.84 -3.74 -9.29
N VAL A 6 0.45 -4.66 -8.41
CA VAL A 6 -0.20 -4.35 -7.15
C VAL A 6 0.81 -3.66 -6.22
N ALA A 7 0.53 -2.42 -5.82
CA ALA A 7 1.39 -1.69 -4.88
C ALA A 7 1.30 -2.30 -3.46
N SER A 8 0.07 -2.57 -3.01
CA SER A 8 -0.24 -3.28 -1.77
C SER A 8 -1.62 -3.93 -1.89
N ALA A 9 -1.90 -4.89 -1.02
CA ALA A 9 -3.16 -5.63 -0.97
C ALA A 9 -3.68 -5.69 0.47
N SER A 10 -4.99 -5.49 0.62
CA SER A 10 -5.67 -5.66 1.92
C SER A 10 -5.62 -7.12 2.37
N TYR A 11 -5.90 -7.36 3.65
CA TYR A 11 -5.85 -8.71 4.20
C TYR A 11 -6.86 -9.64 3.54
N GLU A 12 -8.05 -9.15 3.22
CA GLU A 12 -9.10 -9.88 2.49
C GLU A 12 -8.60 -10.33 1.11
N ALA A 13 -7.97 -9.43 0.36
CA ALA A 13 -7.39 -9.77 -0.94
C ALA A 13 -6.22 -10.76 -0.81
N ARG A 14 -5.42 -10.67 0.25
CA ARG A 14 -4.29 -11.58 0.51
C ARG A 14 -4.74 -13.02 0.77
N GLN A 15 -5.96 -13.24 1.28
CA GLN A 15 -6.51 -14.60 1.45
C GLN A 15 -6.67 -15.34 0.11
N TYR A 16 -6.87 -14.60 -1.00
CA TYR A 16 -6.91 -15.15 -2.36
C TYR A 16 -5.52 -15.25 -3.00
N GLY A 17 -4.45 -15.01 -2.25
CA GLY A 17 -3.08 -15.07 -2.73
C GLY A 17 -2.58 -13.81 -3.43
N VAL A 18 -3.35 -12.70 -3.45
CA VAL A 18 -2.90 -11.41 -3.99
C VAL A 18 -1.81 -10.82 -3.10
N ARG A 19 -0.70 -10.34 -3.69
CA ARG A 19 0.47 -9.80 -2.95
C ARG A 19 1.00 -8.54 -3.63
N SER A 20 1.80 -7.75 -2.89
CA SER A 20 2.54 -6.63 -3.45
C SER A 20 3.48 -7.10 -4.57
N ALA A 21 3.76 -6.21 -5.52
CA ALA A 21 4.54 -6.45 -6.75
C ALA A 21 3.95 -7.50 -7.72
N MET A 22 2.80 -8.12 -7.40
CA MET A 22 2.11 -9.03 -8.31
C MET A 22 1.58 -8.28 -9.54
N PRO A 23 1.71 -8.82 -10.76
CA PRO A 23 1.06 -8.25 -11.94
C PRO A 23 -0.46 -8.13 -11.75
N SER A 24 -1.04 -6.97 -12.09
CA SER A 24 -2.47 -6.71 -11.90
C SER A 24 -3.37 -7.75 -12.60
N VAL A 25 -2.94 -8.26 -13.76
CA VAL A 25 -3.65 -9.31 -14.49
C VAL A 25 -3.69 -10.61 -13.69
N THR A 26 -2.56 -11.02 -13.10
CA THR A 26 -2.50 -12.21 -12.24
C THR A 26 -3.37 -12.03 -11.01
N ALA A 27 -3.31 -10.86 -10.37
CA ALA A 27 -4.15 -10.56 -9.20
C ALA A 27 -5.64 -10.66 -9.51
N LYS A 28 -6.09 -10.13 -10.66
CA LYS A 28 -7.50 -10.21 -11.09
C LYS A 28 -7.93 -11.63 -11.47
N ARG A 29 -7.01 -12.51 -11.91
CA ARG A 29 -7.30 -13.93 -12.12
C ARG A 29 -7.46 -14.69 -10.81
N LEU A 30 -6.64 -14.39 -9.81
CA LEU A 30 -6.73 -15.01 -8.48
C LEU A 30 -7.98 -14.58 -7.72
N CYS A 31 -8.41 -13.33 -7.90
CA CYS A 31 -9.62 -12.79 -7.31
C CYS A 31 -10.41 -12.01 -8.38
N PRO A 32 -11.38 -12.63 -9.08
CA PRO A 32 -12.18 -11.98 -10.11
C PRO A 32 -12.96 -10.76 -9.60
N GLU A 33 -13.35 -10.76 -8.33
CA GLU A 33 -14.04 -9.64 -7.67
C GLU A 33 -13.08 -8.56 -7.14
N LEU A 34 -11.78 -8.67 -7.37
CA LEU A 34 -10.78 -7.73 -6.85
C LEU A 34 -11.06 -6.30 -7.33
N ILE A 35 -11.13 -5.37 -6.38
CA ILE A 35 -11.33 -3.94 -6.63
C ILE A 35 -9.97 -3.24 -6.61
N PHE A 36 -9.60 -2.63 -7.75
CA PHE A 36 -8.42 -1.78 -7.82
C PHE A 36 -8.79 -0.34 -7.47
N VAL A 37 -8.19 0.20 -6.42
CA VAL A 37 -8.36 1.60 -6.02
C VAL A 37 -7.20 2.47 -6.53
N LYS A 38 -7.50 3.70 -6.93
CA LYS A 38 -6.47 4.69 -7.31
C LYS A 38 -5.69 5.11 -6.06
N SER A 39 -4.37 5.23 -6.19
CA SER A 39 -3.52 5.71 -5.09
C SER A 39 -3.81 7.17 -4.75
N ARG A 40 -3.82 7.48 -3.45
CA ARG A 40 -3.96 8.83 -2.89
C ARG A 40 -2.66 9.26 -2.22
N PHE A 41 -1.59 9.39 -3.02
CA PHE A 41 -0.24 9.64 -2.50
C PHE A 41 -0.11 10.88 -1.61
N GLU A 42 -0.87 11.93 -1.89
CA GLU A 42 -0.92 13.13 -1.04
C GLU A 42 -1.37 12.78 0.39
N VAL A 43 -2.46 12.02 0.52
CA VAL A 43 -2.97 11.57 1.83
C VAL A 43 -1.98 10.65 2.51
N TYR A 44 -1.35 9.74 1.76
CA TYR A 44 -0.34 8.84 2.34
C TYR A 44 0.85 9.61 2.91
N ARG A 45 1.32 10.65 2.20
CA ARG A 45 2.40 11.53 2.68
C ARG A 45 1.98 12.35 3.91
N GLN A 46 0.76 12.90 3.90
CA GLN A 46 0.24 13.66 5.02
C GLN A 46 0.17 12.81 6.30
N VAL A 47 -0.38 11.60 6.20
CA VAL A 47 -0.48 10.68 7.35
C VAL A 47 0.90 10.21 7.81
N SER A 48 1.83 9.94 6.88
CA SER A 48 3.22 9.62 7.24
C SER A 48 3.89 10.75 8.04
N GLY A 49 3.64 12.01 7.66
CA GLY A 49 4.08 13.19 8.42
C GLY A 49 3.54 13.20 9.85
N GLN A 50 2.23 12.99 10.03
CA GLN A 50 1.61 12.94 11.37
C GLN A 50 2.23 11.86 12.26
N ILE A 51 2.50 10.67 11.71
CA ILE A 51 3.15 9.58 12.46
C ILE A 51 4.59 9.96 12.84
N ARG A 52 5.32 10.61 11.93
CA ARG A 52 6.69 11.06 12.19
C ARG A 52 6.74 12.14 13.27
N ASP A 53 5.80 13.07 13.26
CA ASP A 53 5.69 14.10 14.30
C ASP A 53 5.52 13.46 15.68
N ILE A 54 4.65 12.44 15.79
CA ILE A 54 4.49 11.67 17.04
C ILE A 54 5.80 10.99 17.46
N PHE A 55 6.56 10.39 16.53
CA PHE A 55 7.84 9.76 16.88
C PHE A 55 8.87 10.77 17.39
N LEU A 56 8.90 11.98 16.82
CA LEU A 56 9.78 13.06 17.24
C LEU A 56 9.47 13.59 18.64
N GLU A 57 8.25 13.35 19.17
CA GLU A 57 7.94 13.65 20.57
C GLU A 57 8.71 12.73 21.55
N TYR A 58 9.15 11.56 21.11
CA TYR A 58 9.86 10.59 21.96
C TYR A 58 11.39 10.67 21.82
N THR A 59 11.89 10.98 20.62
CA THR A 59 13.32 11.09 20.33
C THR A 59 13.55 11.83 19.01
N ASP A 60 14.63 12.60 18.94
CA ASP A 60 15.05 13.25 17.69
C ASP A 60 15.73 12.27 16.71
N LEU A 61 16.05 11.05 17.16
CA LEU A 61 16.73 10.01 16.37
C LEU A 61 15.72 9.19 15.54
N VAL A 62 15.04 9.83 14.58
CA VAL A 62 14.04 9.20 13.71
C VAL A 62 14.48 9.23 12.24
N GLU A 63 14.71 8.05 11.66
CA GLU A 63 15.04 7.86 10.24
C GLU A 63 13.87 7.21 9.46
N PRO A 64 13.36 7.84 8.39
CA PRO A 64 12.33 7.24 7.54
C PRO A 64 12.95 6.25 6.53
N LEU A 65 12.31 5.09 6.34
CA LEU A 65 12.77 4.07 5.39
C LEU A 65 11.97 4.00 4.08
N SER A 66 10.79 4.64 4.01
CA SER A 66 9.85 4.52 2.89
C SER A 66 9.01 5.78 2.69
#